data_AF-A0AAE3BVD0-F1
#
_entry.id   AF-A0AAE3BVD0-F1
#
_cell.length_a   1.000
_cell.length_b   1.000
_cell.length_c   1.000
_cell.angle_alpha   90.00
_cell.angle_beta   90.00
_cell.angle_gamma   90.00
#
_symmetry.space_group_name_H-M   'P 1'
#
loop_
_entity.id
_entity.type
_entity.pdbx_description
1 polymer ?
#
loop_
_entity_poly.entity_id
_entity_poly.type
_entity_poly.pdbx_seq_one_letter_code
_entity_poly.pdbx_strand_id
1 'polypeptide(L)'
;MLVFNNQEIKTDPQGYLLDSQQWSEDLIPLLAQQEGIELTNEHLEIIRFVRNFYLEFNTSPAIRMLVKAVSQQFGEEKGNSRYLYRLFPKGPAKQATKLAGLPKPVKCI
;
A
#
# COMPACT_ATOMS: atom_id res chain seq x y z
N MET A 1 7.86 -9.25 12.46
CA MET A 1 8.16 -10.48 11.70
C MET A 1 6.83 -11.08 11.27
N LEU A 2 6.77 -11.58 10.04
CA LEU A 2 5.62 -12.33 9.53
C LEU A 2 6.10 -13.65 8.93
N VAL A 3 5.27 -14.68 9.04
CA VAL A 3 5.55 -16.01 8.48
C VAL A 3 4.63 -16.21 7.30
N PHE A 4 5.21 -16.50 6.14
CA PHE A 4 4.48 -16.75 4.90
C PHE A 4 5.16 -17.88 4.13
N ASN A 5 4.41 -18.90 3.70
CA ASN A 5 4.95 -20.09 3.02
C ASN A 5 6.17 -20.72 3.73
N ASN A 6 6.10 -20.87 5.05
CA ASN A 6 7.20 -21.37 5.91
C ASN A 6 8.50 -20.53 5.85
N GLN A 7 8.44 -19.31 5.32
CA GLN A 7 9.54 -18.35 5.33
C GLN A 7 9.27 -17.23 6.32
N GLU A 8 10.31 -16.85 7.06
CA GLU A 8 10.29 -15.67 7.91
C GLU A 8 10.63 -14.43 7.09
N ILE A 9 9.68 -13.50 7.03
CA ILE A 9 9.86 -12.20 6.39
C ILE A 9 10.04 -11.16 7.50
N LYS A 10 11.17 -10.46 7.44
CA LYS A 10 11.52 -9.47 8.45
C LYS A 10 10.74 -8.18 8.22
N THR A 11 10.26 -7.61 9.31
CA THR A 11 9.57 -6.31 9.30
C THR A 11 10.18 -5.36 10.31
N ASP A 12 9.99 -4.07 10.10
CA ASP A 12 10.22 -3.06 11.12
C ASP A 12 9.15 -3.16 12.26
N PRO A 13 9.31 -2.40 13.36
CA PRO A 13 8.35 -2.39 14.46
C PRO A 13 6.94 -1.90 14.08
N GLN A 14 6.80 -1.23 12.95
CA GLN A 14 5.52 -0.77 12.41
C GLN A 14 4.94 -1.74 11.40
N GLY A 15 5.61 -2.86 11.12
CA GLY A 15 5.18 -3.93 10.22
C GLY A 15 5.49 -3.70 8.73
N TYR A 16 6.33 -2.73 8.37
CA TYR A 16 6.81 -2.59 6.99
C TYR A 16 7.84 -3.68 6.68
N LEU A 17 7.82 -4.22 5.47
CA LEU A 17 8.83 -5.18 5.03
C LEU A 17 10.21 -4.51 5.04
N LEU A 18 11.22 -5.20 5.59
CA LEU A 18 12.60 -4.73 5.51
C LEU A 18 13.20 -4.94 4.11
N ASP A 19 12.70 -5.95 3.39
CA ASP A 19 13.07 -6.24 2.01
C ASP A 19 11.81 -6.31 1.14
N SER A 20 11.64 -5.33 0.25
CA SER A 20 10.49 -5.22 -0.65
C SER A 20 10.52 -6.25 -1.79
N GLN A 21 11.65 -6.92 -2.03
CA GLN A 21 11.80 -7.99 -3.01
C GLN A 21 11.15 -9.30 -2.51
N GLN A 22 11.02 -9.47 -1.20
CA GLN A 22 10.28 -10.60 -0.61
C GLN A 22 8.76 -10.47 -0.76
N TRP A 23 8.27 -9.33 -1.26
CA TRP A 23 6.84 -9.13 -1.46
C TRP A 23 6.33 -9.90 -2.67
N SER A 24 5.17 -10.54 -2.48
CA SER A 24 4.31 -11.06 -3.54
C SER A 24 2.86 -10.65 -3.28
N GLU A 25 2.01 -10.75 -4.30
CA GLU A 25 0.61 -10.36 -4.15
C GLU A 25 -0.12 -11.22 -3.08
N ASP A 26 0.32 -12.46 -2.89
CA ASP A 26 -0.21 -13.38 -1.89
C ASP A 26 0.02 -12.93 -0.44
N LEU A 27 0.91 -11.95 -0.20
CA LEU A 27 1.08 -11.32 1.11
C LEU A 27 0.01 -10.28 1.43
N ILE A 28 -0.70 -9.75 0.43
CA ILE A 28 -1.68 -8.68 0.65
C ILE A 28 -2.73 -9.06 1.71
N PRO A 29 -3.35 -10.26 1.68
CA PRO A 29 -4.32 -10.65 2.70
C PRO A 29 -3.76 -10.62 4.12
N LEU A 30 -2.52 -11.10 4.30
CA LEU A 30 -1.84 -11.12 5.59
C LEU A 30 -1.53 -9.69 6.08
N LEU A 31 -1.03 -8.82 5.19
CA LEU A 31 -0.74 -7.43 5.51
C LEU A 31 -2.02 -6.62 5.79
N ALA A 32 -3.09 -6.88 5.04
CA ALA A 32 -4.41 -6.28 5.26
C ALA A 32 -4.99 -6.66 6.63
N GLN A 33 -4.89 -7.94 7.01
CA GLN A 33 -5.32 -8.42 8.31
C GLN A 33 -4.57 -7.70 9.44
N GLN A 34 -3.25 -7.55 9.33
CA GLN A 34 -2.43 -6.82 10.32
C GLN A 34 -2.81 -5.33 10.42
N GLU A 35 -3.27 -4.74 9.31
CA GLU A 35 -3.71 -3.34 9.27
C GLU A 35 -5.18 -3.15 9.68
N GLY A 36 -5.94 -4.23 9.85
CA GLY A 36 -7.38 -4.19 10.12
C GLY A 36 -8.18 -3.70 8.91
N ILE A 37 -7.76 -4.10 7.71
CA ILE A 37 -8.43 -3.79 6.44
C ILE A 37 -9.16 -5.05 5.96
N GLU A 38 -10.45 -4.90 5.66
CA GLU A 38 -11.19 -5.89 4.89
C GLU A 38 -10.87 -5.72 3.40
N LEU A 39 -10.21 -6.71 2.82
CA LEU A 39 -9.68 -6.61 1.47
C LEU A 39 -10.79 -6.74 0.43
N THR A 40 -10.85 -5.77 -0.49
CA THR A 40 -11.76 -5.79 -1.65
C THR A 40 -10.98 -5.57 -2.94
N ASN A 41 -11.64 -5.74 -4.09
CA ASN A 41 -11.01 -5.51 -5.40
C ASN A 41 -10.50 -4.06 -5.53
N GLU A 42 -11.23 -3.09 -4.98
CA GLU A 42 -10.83 -1.68 -4.95
C GLU A 42 -9.51 -1.48 -4.18
N HIS A 43 -9.31 -2.20 -3.08
CA HIS A 43 -8.04 -2.15 -2.36
C HIS A 43 -6.90 -2.70 -3.22
N LEU A 44 -7.12 -3.85 -3.87
CA LEU A 44 -6.13 -4.49 -4.74
C LEU A 44 -5.69 -3.57 -5.88
N GLU A 45 -6.64 -2.86 -6.51
CA GLU A 45 -6.33 -1.87 -7.55
C GLU A 45 -5.37 -0.79 -7.06
N ILE A 46 -5.67 -0.19 -5.90
CA ILE A 46 -4.83 0.88 -5.34
C ILE A 46 -3.48 0.36 -4.85
N ILE A 47 -3.44 -0.84 -4.24
CA ILE A 47 -2.20 -1.46 -3.76
C ILE A 47 -1.25 -1.75 -4.92
N ARG A 48 -1.76 -2.38 -5.99
CA ARG A 48 -0.99 -2.66 -7.21
C ARG A 48 -0.52 -1.37 -7.87
N PHE A 49 -1.40 -0.37 -7.94
CA PHE A 49 -1.06 0.96 -8.47
C PHE A 49 0.12 1.58 -7.70
N VAL A 50 0.06 1.61 -6.36
CA VAL A 50 1.13 2.17 -5.52
C VAL A 50 2.44 1.41 -5.67
N ARG A 51 2.38 0.07 -5.75
CA ARG A 51 3.58 -0.75 -5.99
C ARG A 51 4.22 -0.41 -7.34
N ASN A 52 3.43 -0.39 -8.41
CA ASN A 52 3.93 -0.10 -9.76
C ASN A 52 4.50 1.32 -9.85
N PHE A 53 3.83 2.30 -9.24
CA PHE A 53 4.34 3.66 -9.15
C PHE A 53 5.71 3.70 -8.46
N TYR A 54 5.90 2.95 -7.38
CA TYR A 54 7.21 2.87 -6.72
C TYR A 54 8.27 2.19 -7.59
N LEU A 55 7.93 1.11 -8.29
CA LEU A 55 8.88 0.43 -9.18
C LEU A 55 9.30 1.32 -10.35
N GLU A 56 8.43 2.20 -10.83
CA GLU A 56 8.70 3.13 -11.92
C GLU A 56 9.49 4.37 -11.45
N PHE A 57 9.09 4.99 -10.34
CA PHE A 57 9.62 6.29 -9.90
C PHE A 57 10.56 6.21 -8.70
N ASN A 58 10.80 5.01 -8.15
CA ASN A 58 11.58 4.74 -6.94
C ASN A 58 11.15 5.59 -5.71
N THR A 59 9.85 5.94 -5.65
CA THR A 59 9.30 6.75 -4.57
C THR A 59 7.82 6.44 -4.35
N SER A 60 7.37 6.55 -3.10
CA SER A 60 5.95 6.36 -2.76
C SER A 60 5.20 7.68 -2.92
N PRO A 61 3.98 7.70 -3.50
CA PRO A 61 3.24 8.93 -3.70
C PRO A 61 2.72 9.48 -2.36
N ALA A 62 2.95 10.76 -2.10
CA ALA A 62 2.25 11.49 -1.03
C ALA A 62 0.74 11.54 -1.31
N ILE A 63 -0.11 11.80 -0.31
CA ILE A 63 -1.57 11.72 -0.45
C ILE A 63 -2.13 12.53 -1.63
N ARG A 64 -1.65 13.77 -1.84
CA ARG A 64 -2.12 14.61 -2.97
C ARG A 64 -1.73 14.02 -4.32
N MET A 65 -0.53 13.47 -4.41
CA MET A 65 -0.04 12.81 -5.63
C MET A 65 -0.80 11.51 -5.88
N LEU A 66 -1.07 10.72 -4.83
CA LEU A 66 -1.86 9.50 -4.93
C LEU A 66 -3.27 9.80 -5.44
N VAL A 67 -3.96 10.79 -4.86
CA VAL A 67 -5.29 11.24 -5.32
C VAL A 67 -5.25 11.62 -6.80
N LYS A 68 -4.29 12.47 -7.21
CA LYS A 68 -4.15 12.91 -8.60
C LYS A 68 -3.87 11.74 -9.55
N ALA A 69 -2.95 10.86 -9.19
CA ALA A 69 -2.52 9.77 -10.06
C ALA A 69 -3.61 8.68 -10.17
N VAL A 70 -4.34 8.39 -9.08
CA VAL A 70 -5.53 7.53 -9.10
C VAL A 70 -6.63 8.17 -9.95
N SER A 71 -6.83 9.49 -9.87
CA SER A 71 -7.81 10.20 -10.72
C SER A 71 -7.47 10.08 -12.20
N GLN A 72 -6.20 10.23 -12.55
CA GLN A 72 -5.73 10.09 -13.93
C GLN A 72 -5.87 8.66 -14.46
N GLN A 73 -5.64 7.65 -13.61
CA GLN A 73 -5.67 6.24 -14.03
C GLN A 73 -7.07 5.63 -14.01
N PHE A 74 -7.90 6.01 -13.03
CA PHE A 74 -9.17 5.35 -12.71
C PHE A 74 -10.38 6.29 -12.65
N GLY A 75 -10.20 7.58 -12.96
CA GLY A 75 -11.25 8.60 -12.94
C GLY A 75 -11.48 9.26 -11.58
N GLU A 76 -12.18 10.39 -11.60
CA GLU A 76 -12.41 11.24 -10.41
C GLU A 76 -13.21 10.54 -9.30
N GLU A 77 -14.05 9.57 -9.65
CA GLU A 77 -14.85 8.79 -8.68
C GLU A 77 -13.99 7.99 -7.71
N LYS A 78 -12.85 7.46 -8.18
CA LYS A 78 -11.85 6.76 -7.35
C LYS A 78 -10.71 7.68 -6.93
N GLY A 79 -10.38 8.66 -7.76
CA GLY A 79 -9.31 9.63 -7.57
C GLY A 79 -9.66 10.80 -6.65
N ASN A 80 -10.24 10.52 -5.48
CA ASN A 80 -10.54 11.55 -4.48
C ASN A 80 -10.21 11.08 -3.07
N SER A 81 -9.91 12.04 -2.20
CA SER A 81 -9.51 11.77 -0.82
C SER A 81 -10.56 10.94 -0.07
N ARG A 82 -11.85 11.24 -0.24
CA ARG A 82 -12.93 10.55 0.49
C ARG A 82 -12.96 9.07 0.17
N TYR A 83 -12.88 8.72 -1.12
CA TYR A 83 -12.84 7.33 -1.57
C TYR A 83 -11.62 6.59 -1.00
N LEU A 84 -10.44 7.20 -1.11
CA LEU A 84 -9.21 6.59 -0.62
C LEU A 84 -9.19 6.41 0.90
N TYR A 85 -9.70 7.37 1.67
CA TYR A 85 -9.82 7.23 3.14
C TYR A 85 -10.88 6.20 3.55
N ARG A 86 -11.90 5.94 2.72
CA ARG A 86 -12.85 4.85 2.96
C ARG A 86 -12.15 3.49 2.84
N LEU A 87 -11.26 3.33 1.87
CA LEU A 87 -10.47 2.10 1.70
C LEU A 87 -9.36 1.98 2.77
N PHE A 88 -8.70 3.09 3.08
CA PHE A 88 -7.51 3.11 3.91
C PHE A 88 -7.68 4.12 5.07
N PRO A 89 -8.44 3.75 6.12
CA PRO A 89 -8.88 4.68 7.17
C PRO A 89 -7.76 5.24 8.04
N LYS A 90 -6.62 4.55 8.17
CA LYS A 90 -5.44 5.03 8.93
C LYS A 90 -4.49 5.89 8.10
N GLY A 91 -4.88 6.24 6.88
CA GLY A 91 -4.12 7.07 5.95
C GLY A 91 -3.83 6.34 4.64
N PRO A 92 -4.35 6.82 3.50
CA PRO A 92 -4.24 6.09 2.22
C PRO A 92 -2.82 5.86 1.74
N ALA A 93 -1.99 6.90 1.75
CA ALA A 93 -0.58 6.75 1.38
C ALA A 93 0.13 5.75 2.31
N LYS A 94 -0.14 5.80 3.61
CA LYS A 94 0.50 4.94 4.62
C LYS A 94 0.11 3.48 4.45
N GLN A 95 -1.19 3.18 4.46
CA GLN A 95 -1.66 1.80 4.42
C GLN A 95 -1.46 1.18 3.03
N ALA A 96 -1.73 1.91 1.94
CA ALA A 96 -1.47 1.38 0.61
C ALA A 96 0.01 1.07 0.38
N THR A 97 0.93 1.94 0.85
CA THR A 97 2.39 1.69 0.79
C THR A 97 2.77 0.43 1.55
N LYS A 98 2.22 0.25 2.76
CA LYS A 98 2.51 -0.93 3.58
C LYS A 98 1.99 -2.22 2.94
N LEU A 99 0.75 -2.24 2.46
CA LEU A 99 0.16 -3.40 1.78
C LEU A 99 0.84 -3.71 0.44
N ALA A 100 1.40 -2.69 -0.22
CA ALA A 100 2.23 -2.82 -1.42
C ALA A 100 3.65 -3.39 -1.15
N GLY A 101 3.98 -3.68 0.12
CA GLY A 101 5.27 -4.23 0.51
C GLY A 101 6.43 -3.27 0.37
N LEU A 102 6.14 -1.97 0.36
CA LEU A 102 7.13 -0.92 0.16
C LEU A 102 7.72 -0.48 1.50
N PRO A 103 8.96 0.04 1.52
CA PRO A 103 9.55 0.56 2.75
C PRO A 103 8.74 1.75 3.29
N LYS A 104 8.88 2.02 4.59
CA LYS A 104 8.25 3.16 5.24
C LYS A 104 8.60 4.47 4.49
N PRO A 105 7.61 5.33 4.15
CA PRO A 105 7.87 6.61 3.54
C PRO A 105 8.81 7.48 4.40
N VAL A 106 9.86 8.03 3.79
CA VAL A 106 10.88 8.84 4.48
C VAL A 106 10.33 10.19 4.96
N LYS A 107 9.25 10.70 4.35
CA LYS A 107 8.60 11.96 4.73
C LYS A 107 7.09 11.76 4.92
N CYS A 108 6.66 11.63 6.16
CA CYS A 108 5.29 11.95 6.58
C CYS A 108 5.29 13.45 6.92
N ILE A 109 4.98 14.33 5.96
CA ILE A 109 4.69 15.75 6.22
C ILE A 109 3.19 15.96 6.02
#